data_AF-A0A519XM47-F1
#
_entry.id   AF-A0A519XM47-F1
#
_cell.length_a   1.000
_cell.length_b   1.000
_cell.length_c   1.000
_cell.angle_alpha   90.00
_cell.angle_beta   90.00
_cell.angle_gamma   90.00
#
_symmetry.space_group_name_H-M   'P 1'
#
loop_
_entity.id
_entity.type
_entity.pdbx_description
1 polymer ?
#
loop_
_entity_poly.entity_id
_entity_poly.type
_entity_poly.pdbx_seq_one_letter_code
_entity_poly.pdbx_strand_id
1 'polypeptide(L)' 'MSYNTAIYYPVETVNINKAYLHFAEWAKSGGLSYPDWYSNTDEDYRNTKNLYTK' A
#
# COMPACT_ATOMS: atom_id res chain seq x y z
N MET A 1 6.80 26.05 -1.99
CA MET A 1 6.82 24.71 -1.37
C MET A 1 6.98 23.66 -2.46
N SER A 2 8.07 22.89 -2.44
CA SER A 2 8.20 21.71 -3.31
C SER A 2 7.59 20.53 -2.57
N TYR A 3 6.49 19.99 -3.07
CA TYR A 3 5.86 18.78 -2.52
C TYR A 3 6.68 17.58 -2.97
N ASN A 4 7.75 17.26 -2.23
CA ASN A 4 8.56 16.06 -2.46
C ASN A 4 7.90 14.85 -1.77
N THR A 5 6.62 14.62 -2.07
CA THR A 5 5.89 13.45 -1.57
C THR A 5 6.04 12.35 -2.60
N ALA A 6 6.90 11.37 -2.33
CA ALA A 6 6.99 10.17 -3.14
C ALA A 6 5.61 9.50 -3.19
N ILE A 7 5.05 9.38 -4.40
CA ILE A 7 3.74 8.76 -4.60
C ILE A 7 3.96 7.28 -4.89
N TYR A 8 3.42 6.42 -4.02
CA TYR A 8 3.46 4.97 -4.17
C TYR A 8 2.12 4.46 -4.65
N TYR A 9 2.06 3.98 -5.88
CA TYR A 9 0.86 3.33 -6.42
C TYR A 9 1.19 1.93 -6.94
N PRO A 10 0.24 0.98 -6.89
CA PRO A 10 0.44 -0.32 -7.51
C PRO A 10 0.80 -0.13 -8.98
N VAL A 11 1.79 -0.87 -9.47
CA VAL A 11 2.10 -0.93 -10.90
C VAL A 11 0.82 -1.29 -11.66
N GLU A 12 0.59 -0.66 -12.82
CA GLU A 12 -0.62 -0.91 -13.60
C GLU A 12 -0.79 -2.42 -13.86
N THR A 13 -2.05 -2.88 -13.83
CA THR A 13 -2.47 -4.30 -13.91
C THR A 13 -2.13 -5.17 -12.70
N VAL A 14 -1.33 -4.69 -11.74
CA VAL A 14 -1.06 -5.42 -10.50
C VAL A 14 -2.21 -5.23 -9.53
N ASN A 15 -2.70 -6.35 -8.98
CA ASN A 15 -3.74 -6.32 -7.94
C ASN A 15 -3.22 -5.58 -6.70
N ILE A 16 -4.02 -4.66 -6.16
CA ILE A 16 -3.67 -3.87 -4.97
C ILE A 16 -3.27 -4.76 -3.78
N ASN A 17 -3.88 -5.93 -3.60
CA ASN A 17 -3.53 -6.87 -2.53
C ASN A 17 -2.12 -7.47 -2.67
N LYS A 18 -1.53 -7.41 -3.88
CA LYS A 18 -0.14 -7.83 -4.11
C LYS A 18 0.85 -6.70 -3.88
N ALA A 19 0.40 -5.44 -3.90
CA ALA A 19 1.22 -4.26 -3.63
C ALA A 19 1.14 -3.84 -2.15
N TYR A 20 -0.04 -3.97 -1.56
CA TYR A 20 -0.35 -3.68 -0.16
C TYR A 20 -1.01 -4.89 0.48
N LEU A 21 -0.24 -5.62 1.28
CA LEU A 21 -0.55 -6.99 1.67
C LEU A 21 -1.73 -7.07 2.65
N HIS A 22 -1.96 -6.02 3.44
CA HIS A 22 -3.08 -5.92 4.38
C HIS A 22 -4.34 -5.23 3.83
N PHE A 23 -4.33 -4.76 2.58
CA PHE A 23 -5.49 -4.04 2.00
C PHE A 23 -6.79 -4.86 2.08
N ALA A 24 -6.72 -6.17 1.76
CA ALA A 24 -7.88 -7.04 1.82
C ALA A 24 -8.43 -7.22 3.25
N GLU A 25 -7.56 -7.34 4.24
CA GLU A 25 -7.95 -7.51 5.66
C GLU A 25 -8.59 -6.23 6.18
N TRP A 26 -7.98 -5.09 5.86
CA TRP A 26 -8.54 -3.78 6.13
C TRP A 26 -9.94 -3.62 5.52
N ALA A 27 -10.09 -3.90 4.21
CA ALA A 27 -11.37 -3.78 3.53
C ALA A 27 -12.45 -4.72 4.11
N LYS A 28 -12.09 -5.98 4.42
CA LYS A 28 -13.00 -6.96 5.02
C LYS A 28 -13.43 -6.59 6.44
N SER A 29 -12.55 -5.95 7.20
CA SER A 29 -12.83 -5.52 8.57
C SER A 29 -13.69 -4.25 8.66
N GLY A 30 -14.05 -3.64 7.52
CA GLY A 30 -14.71 -2.33 7.51
C GLY A 30 -13.77 -1.19 7.93
N GLY A 31 -12.46 -1.38 7.77
CA GLY A 31 -11.45 -0.38 8.08
C GLY A 31 -10.94 -0.37 9.52
N LEU A 32 -11.24 -1.41 10.31
CA LEU A 32 -10.82 -1.51 11.71
C LEU A 32 -9.47 -2.21 11.88
N SER A 33 -9.20 -3.24 11.09
CA SER A 33 -7.92 -3.96 11.06
C SER A 33 -6.97 -3.28 10.08
N TYR A 34 -5.69 -3.13 10.44
CA TYR A 34 -4.68 -2.45 9.63
C TYR A 34 -5.17 -1.09 9.08
N PRO A 35 -5.59 -0.15 9.96
CA PRO A 35 -6.07 1.18 9.53
C PRO A 35 -5.01 1.96 8.74
N ASP A 36 -3.77 1.59 8.94
CA ASP A 36 -2.56 2.04 8.28
C ASP A 36 -2.02 0.98 7.30
N TRP A 37 -2.89 0.19 6.64
CA TRP A 37 -2.50 -0.83 5.64
C TRP A 37 -1.57 -0.29 4.54
N TYR A 38 -1.66 1.01 4.27
CA TYR A 38 -0.80 1.72 3.35
C TYR A 38 0.50 2.19 4.00
N SER A 39 0.83 1.83 5.24
CA SER A 39 2.05 2.22 5.96
C SER A 39 3.28 1.49 5.42
N ASN A 40 4.47 1.98 5.75
CA ASN A 40 5.77 1.34 5.48
C ASN A 40 6.53 1.12 6.79
N THR A 41 5.79 0.90 7.88
CA THR A 41 6.35 0.68 9.21
C THR A 41 7.04 -0.67 9.30
N ASP A 42 6.51 -1.68 8.60
CA ASP A 42 7.07 -3.02 8.54
C ASP A 42 7.10 -3.57 7.11
N GLU A 43 7.96 -4.57 6.88
CA GLU A 43 8.24 -5.17 5.57
C GLU A 43 7.07 -5.98 5.00
N ASP A 44 6.10 -6.34 5.84
CA ASP A 44 4.91 -7.12 5.51
C ASP A 44 3.69 -6.26 5.12
N TYR A 45 3.79 -4.94 5.16
CA TYR A 45 2.70 -4.07 4.72
C TYR A 45 2.68 -3.87 3.20
N ARG A 46 3.86 -3.82 2.58
CA ARG A 46 4.01 -3.45 1.17
C ARG A 46 5.00 -4.34 0.44
N ASN A 47 4.68 -4.64 -0.82
CA ASN A 47 5.62 -5.24 -1.74
C ASN A 47 6.15 -4.17 -2.70
N THR A 48 7.33 -3.65 -2.43
CA THR A 48 7.97 -2.59 -3.22
C THR A 48 8.21 -2.97 -4.68
N LYS A 49 8.33 -4.27 -5.00
CA LYS A 49 8.44 -4.76 -6.39
C LYS A 49 7.17 -4.51 -7.21
N ASN A 50 6.04 -4.38 -6.53
CA ASN A 50 4.73 -4.14 -7.12
C ASN A 50 4.28 -2.68 -6.99
N LEU A 51 5.15 -1.79 -6.49
CA LEU A 51 4.87 -0.37 -6.33
C LEU A 51 5.69 0.44 -7.33
N TYR A 52 4.99 1.30 -8.05
CA TYR A 52 5.61 2.35 -8.84
C TYR A 52 5.85 3.58 -7.96
N THR A 53 7.03 4.19 -8.10
CA THR A 53 7.43 5.43 -7.42
C THR A 53 7.91 6.42 -8.48
N LYS A 54 7.44 7.66 -8.44
CA LYS A 54 7.86 8.74 -9.35
C LYS A 54 8.73 9.77 -8.65
#